data_AF-A0A2N9I5I2-F1
#
_entry.id   AF-A0A2N9I5I2-F1
#
_cell.length_a   1.000
_cell.length_b   1.000
_cell.length_c   1.000
_cell.angle_alpha   90.00
_cell.angle_beta   90.00
_cell.angle_gamma   90.00
#
_symmetry.space_group_name_H-M   'P 1'
#
loop_
_entity.id
_entity.type
_entity.pdbx_description
1 polymer ?
#
loop_
_entity_poly.entity_id
_entity_poly.type
_entity_poly.pdbx_seq_one_letter_code
_entity_poly.pdbx_strand_id
1 'polypeptide(L)'
;MDWCCMSKVGGESVNHLLLHCPVALELWDLVLALFGVAWVMPKGVEELLCCWAGRFGKSRAGAIWKIIPHCLMWCIWCERNARTFSGEEQTTPALKLSFLRTLFEWVAASNLADSSSLPEMLDICSFST
;
A
#
# COMPACT_ATOMS: atom_id res chain seq x y z
N MET A 1 -24.23 -0.85 6.42
CA MET A 1 -23.09 0.04 6.74
C MET A 1 -23.11 1.13 5.68
N ASP A 2 -23.68 2.29 6.01
CA ASP A 2 -23.88 3.37 5.04
C ASP A 2 -22.64 4.28 4.92
N TRP A 3 -21.59 3.99 5.70
CA TRP A 3 -20.35 4.74 5.78
C TRP A 3 -19.11 3.82 5.77
N CYS A 4 -18.00 4.29 5.19
CA CYS A 4 -16.73 3.58 5.16
C CYS A 4 -16.09 3.56 6.55
N CYS A 5 -15.77 2.38 7.08
CA CYS A 5 -15.30 2.24 8.45
C CYS A 5 -13.93 2.92 8.72
N MET A 6 -13.14 3.19 7.66
CA MET A 6 -11.82 3.81 7.77
C MET A 6 -11.90 5.34 7.83
N SER A 7 -12.69 5.96 6.95
CA SER A 7 -12.78 7.41 6.83
C SER A 7 -13.98 8.01 7.56
N LYS A 8 -14.95 7.17 7.97
CA LYS A 8 -16.23 7.60 8.55
C LYS A 8 -17.07 8.48 7.62
N VAL A 9 -16.75 8.48 6.32
CA VAL A 9 -17.37 9.31 5.28
C VAL A 9 -17.58 8.49 4.00
N GLY A 10 -18.73 8.68 3.35
CA GLY A 10 -19.07 8.02 2.08
C GLY A 10 -19.37 6.53 2.22
N GLY A 11 -20.09 5.94 1.26
CA GLY A 11 -20.44 4.52 1.30
C GLY A 11 -19.23 3.60 1.10
N GLU A 12 -19.21 2.46 1.81
CA GLU A 12 -18.17 1.45 1.61
C GLU A 12 -18.41 0.67 0.30
N SER A 13 -17.38 0.66 -0.55
CA SER A 13 -17.27 -0.25 -1.70
C SER A 13 -15.81 -0.72 -1.79
N VAL A 14 -15.54 -1.79 -2.54
CA VAL A 14 -14.15 -2.29 -2.70
C VAL A 14 -13.23 -1.20 -3.25
N ASN A 15 -13.66 -0.49 -4.29
CA ASN A 15 -12.87 0.60 -4.88
C ASN A 15 -12.69 1.77 -3.90
N HIS A 16 -13.74 2.14 -3.17
CA HIS A 16 -13.61 3.19 -2.16
C HIS A 16 -12.65 2.78 -1.04
N LEU A 17 -12.85 1.60 -0.45
CA LEU A 17 -12.05 1.09 0.65
C LEU A 17 -10.57 0.99 0.27
N LEU A 18 -10.26 0.38 -0.88
CA LEU A 18 -8.87 0.06 -1.23
C LEU A 18 -8.14 1.21 -1.92
N LEU A 19 -8.85 2.15 -2.56
CA LEU A 19 -8.23 3.21 -3.38
C LEU A 19 -8.62 4.62 -2.95
N HIS A 20 -9.91 4.91 -2.79
CA HIS A 20 -10.42 6.29 -2.77
C HIS A 20 -10.74 6.85 -1.38
N CYS A 21 -10.75 5.98 -0.37
CA CYS A 21 -10.89 6.38 1.02
C CYS A 21 -9.70 7.27 1.40
N PRO A 22 -9.91 8.40 2.12
CA PRO A 22 -8.83 9.27 2.59
C PRO A 22 -7.66 8.54 3.26
N VAL A 23 -7.93 7.53 4.08
CA VAL A 23 -6.89 6.72 4.73
C VAL A 23 -6.11 5.87 3.72
N ALA A 24 -6.80 5.28 2.73
CA ALA A 24 -6.14 4.52 1.66
C ALA A 24 -5.28 5.43 0.78
N LEU A 25 -5.80 6.61 0.41
CA LEU A 25 -5.07 7.60 -0.37
C LEU A 25 -3.76 8.00 0.32
N GLU A 26 -3.78 8.24 1.64
CA GLU A 26 -2.55 8.56 2.39
C GLU A 26 -1.49 7.44 2.35
N LEU A 27 -1.90 6.18 2.28
CA LEU A 27 -0.98 5.06 2.16
C LEU A 27 -0.44 4.90 0.74
N TRP A 28 -1.28 5.11 -0.27
CA TRP A 28 -0.83 5.18 -1.66
C TRP A 28 0.14 6.34 -1.88
N ASP A 29 -0.16 7.52 -1.33
CA ASP A 29 0.71 8.70 -1.43
C ASP A 29 2.08 8.44 -0.79
N LEU A 30 2.15 7.69 0.33
CA LEU A 30 3.42 7.26 0.92
C LEU A 30 4.24 6.44 -0.08
N VAL A 31 3.64 5.42 -0.70
CA VAL A 31 4.30 4.59 -1.71
C VAL A 31 4.79 5.45 -2.89
N LEU A 32 3.90 6.28 -3.41
CA LEU A 32 4.18 7.09 -4.59
C LEU A 32 5.30 8.10 -4.32
N ALA A 33 5.28 8.74 -3.14
CA ALA A 33 6.35 9.62 -2.69
C ALA A 33 7.68 8.88 -2.51
N LEU A 34 7.65 7.66 -1.94
CA LEU A 34 8.85 6.85 -1.74
C LEU A 34 9.56 6.51 -3.06
N PHE A 35 8.79 6.27 -4.13
CA PHE A 35 9.31 5.96 -5.45
C PHE A 35 9.43 7.17 -6.39
N GLY A 36 9.10 8.39 -5.92
CA GLY A 36 9.11 9.60 -6.76
C GLY A 36 8.13 9.54 -7.95
N VAL A 37 7.01 8.84 -7.80
CA VAL A 37 6.05 8.57 -8.87
C VAL A 37 4.89 9.56 -8.82
N ALA A 38 4.75 10.39 -9.87
CA ALA A 38 3.48 11.05 -10.13
C ALA A 38 2.45 10.03 -10.64
N TRP A 39 1.29 9.98 -10.00
CA TRP A 39 0.24 9.00 -10.28
C TRP A 39 -1.14 9.64 -10.29
N VAL A 40 -2.03 9.09 -11.12
CA VAL A 40 -3.45 9.41 -11.11
C VAL A 40 -4.17 8.13 -10.72
N MET A 41 -4.86 8.15 -9.57
CA MET A 41 -5.57 6.97 -9.07
C MET A 41 -6.69 6.58 -10.05
N PRO A 42 -6.69 5.36 -10.60
CA PRO A 42 -7.75 4.89 -11.50
C PRO A 42 -9.05 4.63 -10.74
N LYS A 43 -10.16 4.41 -11.47
CA LYS A 43 -11.48 4.31 -10.83
C LYS A 43 -11.63 3.03 -10.01
N GLY A 44 -10.98 1.95 -10.44
CA GLY A 44 -11.14 0.64 -9.82
C GLY A 44 -9.84 -0.10 -9.57
N VAL A 45 -9.92 -1.09 -8.67
CA VAL A 45 -8.80 -1.95 -8.29
C VAL A 45 -8.26 -2.73 -9.48
N GLU A 46 -9.15 -3.22 -10.36
CA GLU A 46 -8.76 -3.94 -11.57
C GLU A 46 -7.92 -3.05 -12.52
N GLU A 47 -8.38 -1.82 -12.77
CA GLU A 47 -7.64 -0.85 -13.58
C GLU A 47 -6.28 -0.53 -12.96
N LEU A 48 -6.22 -0.37 -11.63
CA LEU A 48 -4.96 -0.16 -10.91
C LEU A 48 -4.00 -1.31 -11.16
N LEU A 49 -4.42 -2.55 -10.89
CA LEU A 49 -3.55 -3.72 -11.05
C LEU A 49 -3.08 -3.90 -12.49
N CYS A 50 -3.93 -3.56 -13.47
CA CYS A 50 -3.60 -3.60 -14.89
C CYS A 50 -2.49 -2.58 -15.24
N CYS A 51 -2.60 -1.34 -14.76
CA CYS A 51 -1.65 -0.27 -15.10
C CYS A 51 -0.43 -0.18 -14.17
N TRP A 52 -0.42 -0.92 -13.05
CA TRP A 52 0.66 -0.85 -12.05
C TRP A 52 1.99 -1.41 -12.57
N ALA A 53 1.95 -2.44 -13.41
CA ALA A 53 3.15 -3.10 -13.90
C ALA A 53 3.95 -2.23 -14.89
N GLY A 54 5.28 -2.32 -14.85
CA GLY A 54 6.13 -1.91 -15.98
C GLY A 54 7.06 -0.73 -15.76
N ARG A 55 6.91 0.08 -14.69
CA ARG A 55 7.75 1.27 -14.50
C ARG A 55 9.22 0.93 -14.16
N PHE A 56 9.46 -0.05 -13.30
CA PHE A 56 10.80 -0.35 -12.75
C PHE A 56 11.42 -1.67 -13.26
N GLY A 57 10.82 -2.29 -14.29
CA GLY A 57 11.39 -3.46 -14.97
C GLY A 57 11.74 -4.64 -14.05
N LYS A 58 12.99 -5.11 -14.14
CA LYS A 58 13.56 -6.25 -13.37
C LYS A 58 14.53 -5.80 -12.27
N SER A 59 14.55 -4.53 -11.89
CA SER A 59 15.41 -4.04 -10.80
C SER A 59 14.91 -4.55 -9.44
N ARG A 60 15.74 -4.43 -8.39
CA ARG A 60 15.33 -4.71 -7.00
C ARG A 60 14.09 -3.89 -6.60
N ALA A 61 14.08 -2.61 -6.94
CA ALA A 61 12.92 -1.75 -6.75
C ALA A 61 11.71 -2.18 -7.59
N GLY A 62 11.93 -2.70 -8.80
CA GLY A 62 10.85 -3.27 -9.62
C GLY A 62 10.26 -4.56 -9.06
N ALA A 63 11.04 -5.33 -8.31
CA ALA A 63 10.55 -6.46 -7.53
C ALA A 63 9.64 -5.97 -6.38
N ILE A 64 10.12 -5.01 -5.58
CA ILE A 64 9.34 -4.41 -4.48
C ILE A 64 8.06 -3.77 -5.03
N TRP A 65 8.16 -2.97 -6.09
CA TRP A 65 7.04 -2.30 -6.75
C TRP A 65 5.90 -3.24 -7.12
N LYS A 66 6.21 -4.45 -7.59
CA LYS A 66 5.20 -5.46 -7.96
C LYS A 66 4.46 -6.03 -6.74
N ILE A 67 5.10 -6.08 -5.57
CA ILE A 67 4.50 -6.58 -4.33
C ILE A 67 3.55 -5.55 -3.72
N ILE A 68 3.86 -4.26 -3.87
CA ILE A 68 3.19 -3.17 -3.15
C ILE A 68 1.66 -3.20 -3.26
N PRO A 69 1.00 -3.33 -4.42
CA PRO A 69 -0.45 -3.30 -4.47
C PRO A 69 -1.09 -4.37 -3.63
N HIS A 70 -0.52 -5.58 -3.68
CA HIS A 70 -1.01 -6.72 -2.93
C HIS A 70 -0.79 -6.53 -1.43
N CYS A 71 0.41 -6.13 -1.02
CA CYS A 71 0.74 -5.89 0.38
C CYS A 71 -0.09 -4.75 0.97
N LEU A 72 -0.23 -3.64 0.24
CA LEU A 72 -0.96 -2.47 0.73
C LEU A 72 -2.46 -2.75 0.85
N MET A 73 -3.07 -3.37 -0.16
CA MET A 73 -4.47 -3.78 -0.08
C MET A 73 -4.71 -4.77 1.05
N TRP A 74 -3.77 -5.67 1.31
CA TRP A 74 -3.82 -6.57 2.47
C TRP A 74 -3.81 -5.80 3.79
N CYS A 75 -2.87 -4.86 3.99
CA CYS A 75 -2.82 -4.03 5.20
C CYS A 75 -4.11 -3.22 5.41
N ILE A 76 -4.66 -2.63 4.34
CA ILE A 76 -5.94 -1.91 4.38
C ILE A 76 -7.07 -2.84 4.79
N TRP A 77 -7.13 -4.05 4.22
CA TRP A 77 -8.14 -5.05 4.56
C TRP A 77 -8.04 -5.50 6.02
N CYS A 78 -6.83 -5.71 6.53
CA CYS A 78 -6.58 -6.03 7.93
C CYS A 78 -7.07 -4.92 8.87
N GLU A 79 -6.73 -3.66 8.59
CA GLU A 79 -7.18 -2.51 9.38
C GLU A 79 -8.71 -2.40 9.38
N ARG A 80 -9.34 -2.54 8.21
CA ARG A 80 -10.80 -2.56 8.07
C ARG A 80 -11.44 -3.63 8.94
N ASN A 81 -10.87 -4.84 8.96
CA ASN A 81 -11.37 -5.93 9.79
C ASN A 81 -11.16 -5.67 11.29
N ALA A 82 -10.02 -5.13 11.69
CA ALA A 82 -9.75 -4.76 13.09
C ALA A 82 -10.78 -3.74 13.60
N ARG A 83 -11.06 -2.69 12.82
CA ARG A 83 -12.09 -1.68 13.15
C ARG A 83 -13.48 -2.27 13.25
N THR A 84 -13.82 -3.20 12.36
CA THR A 84 -15.17 -3.78 12.25
C THR A 84 -15.44 -4.84 13.33
N PHE A 85 -14.48 -5.71 13.59
CA PHE A 85 -14.69 -6.90 14.42
C PHE A 85 -14.09 -6.77 15.83
N SER A 86 -13.05 -5.96 15.99
CA SER A 86 -12.37 -5.75 17.28
C SER A 86 -12.58 -4.34 17.86
N GLY A 87 -13.08 -3.40 17.05
CA GLY A 87 -13.20 -1.98 17.44
C GLY A 87 -11.85 -1.27 17.59
N GLU A 88 -10.78 -1.86 17.05
CA GLU A 88 -9.42 -1.32 17.11
C GLU A 88 -9.15 -0.43 15.90
N GLU A 89 -8.69 0.80 16.15
CA GLU A 89 -8.40 1.79 15.12
C GLU A 89 -6.96 2.30 15.28
N GLN A 90 -6.12 2.04 14.28
CA GLN A 90 -4.77 2.62 14.24
C GLN A 90 -4.82 4.07 13.75
N THR A 91 -3.90 4.90 14.26
CA THR A 91 -3.64 6.22 13.69
C THR A 91 -3.00 6.08 12.31
N THR A 92 -3.22 7.04 11.41
CA THR A 92 -2.63 6.97 10.06
C THR A 92 -1.10 6.82 10.07
N PRO A 93 -0.33 7.50 10.94
CA PRO A 93 1.11 7.25 11.05
C PRO A 93 1.47 5.84 11.50
N ALA A 94 0.72 5.27 12.46
CA ALA A 94 0.93 3.89 12.90
C ALA A 94 0.62 2.90 11.77
N LEU A 95 -0.46 3.13 11.02
CA LEU A 95 -0.83 2.31 9.87
C LEU A 95 0.22 2.37 8.75
N LYS A 96 0.78 3.54 8.47
CA LYS A 96 1.92 3.72 7.54
C LYS A 96 3.13 2.90 7.96
N LEU A 97 3.48 2.94 9.25
CA LEU A 97 4.59 2.15 9.79
C LEU A 97 4.32 0.64 9.72
N SER A 98 3.10 0.21 10.09
CA SER A 98 2.66 -1.18 9.99
C SER A 98 2.77 -1.69 8.55
N PHE A 99 2.30 -0.90 7.57
CA PHE A 99 2.45 -1.21 6.16
C PHE A 99 3.92 -1.39 5.74
N LEU A 100 4.81 -0.45 6.09
CA LEU A 100 6.24 -0.55 5.73
C LEU A 100 6.91 -1.79 6.31
N ARG A 101 6.55 -2.18 7.54
CA ARG A 101 7.03 -3.41 8.18
C ARG A 101 6.52 -4.66 7.47
N THR A 102 5.22 -4.72 7.19
CA THR A 102 4.64 -5.85 6.44
C THR A 102 5.23 -5.96 5.04
N LEU A 103 5.46 -4.84 4.36
CA LEU A 103 6.13 -4.84 3.05
C LEU A 103 7.53 -5.43 3.13
N PHE A 104 8.32 -5.02 4.13
CA PHE A 104 9.65 -5.58 4.36
C PHE A 104 9.62 -7.10 4.61
N GLU A 105 8.69 -7.57 5.45
CA GLU A 105 8.50 -8.99 5.70
C GLU A 105 8.12 -9.77 4.42
N TRP A 106 7.24 -9.20 3.60
CA TRP A 106 6.83 -9.81 2.33
C TRP A 106 7.96 -9.84 1.31
N VAL A 107 8.77 -8.78 1.22
CA VAL A 107 9.96 -8.73 0.35
C VAL A 107 10.97 -9.79 0.77
N ALA A 108 11.27 -9.88 2.08
CA ALA A 108 12.18 -10.86 2.64
C ALA A 108 11.69 -12.30 2.40
N ALA A 109 10.40 -12.56 2.60
CA ALA A 109 9.81 -13.88 2.38
C ALA A 109 9.77 -14.29 0.89
N SER A 110 9.69 -13.31 -0.02
CA SER A 110 9.56 -13.59 -1.46
C SER A 110 10.90 -13.82 -2.16
N ASN A 111 12.04 -13.58 -1.51
CA ASN A 111 13.38 -13.58 -2.12
C ASN A 111 13.48 -12.68 -3.39
N LEU A 112 12.59 -11.69 -3.53
CA LEU A 112 12.47 -10.86 -4.73
C LEU A 112 13.45 -9.67 -4.72
N ALA A 113 13.87 -9.23 -3.54
CA ALA A 113 14.95 -8.28 -3.36
C ALA A 113 15.71 -8.66 -2.08
N ASP A 114 17.03 -8.75 -2.19
CA ASP A 114 17.90 -8.96 -1.04
C ASP A 114 18.01 -7.62 -0.29
N SER A 115 17.40 -7.55 0.89
CA SER A 115 17.49 -6.41 1.81
C SER A 115 17.57 -6.94 3.23
N SER A 116 18.60 -6.53 3.97
CA SER A 116 18.86 -6.98 5.33
C SER A 116 18.05 -6.21 6.38
N SER A 117 17.53 -5.03 6.03
CA SER A 117 16.83 -4.14 6.96
C SER A 117 15.80 -3.24 6.27
N LEU A 118 14.88 -2.70 7.07
CA LEU A 118 13.86 -1.77 6.59
C LEU A 118 14.46 -0.49 5.95
N PRO A 119 15.45 0.20 6.55
CA PRO A 119 16.07 1.37 5.92
C PRO A 119 16.69 1.05 4.55
N GLU A 120 17.38 -0.08 4.44
CA GLU A 120 17.97 -0.52 3.16
C GLU A 120 16.90 -0.76 2.09
N MET A 121 15.75 -1.36 2.47
CA MET A 121 14.61 -1.51 1.56
C MET A 121 14.08 -0.14 1.08
N LEU A 122 13.97 0.84 1.99
CA LEU A 122 13.52 2.20 1.64
C LEU A 122 14.50 2.90 0.69
N ASP A 123 15.80 2.72 0.90
CA ASP A 123 16.84 3.23 0.00
C ASP A 123 16.71 2.62 -1.41
N ILE A 124 16.48 1.30 -1.51
CA ILE A 124 16.24 0.65 -2.82
C ILE A 124 15.07 1.31 -3.56
N CYS A 125 14.01 1.67 -2.84
CA CYS A 125 12.83 2.31 -3.43
C CYS A 125 13.11 3.74 -3.92
N SER A 126 13.93 4.51 -3.18
CA SER A 126 14.19 5.93 -3.46
C SER A 126 15.22 6.18 -4.57
N PHE A 127 16.23 5.30 -4.73
CA PHE A 127 17.29 5.44 -5.75
C PHE A 127 16.90 5.04 -7.18
N SER A 128 15.61 4.75 -7.44
CA SER A 128 15.15 4.21 -8.72
C SER A 128 14.62 5.26 -9.71
N THR A 129 14.98 6.54 -9.52
CA THR A 129 14.61 7.65 -10.41
C THR A 129 15.52 7.77 -11.63
#